data_AF-Q1HBB6-F1
#
_entry.id   AF-Q1HBB6-F1
#
_cell.length_a   1.000
_cell.length_b   1.000
_cell.length_c   1.000
_cell.angle_alpha   90.00
_cell.angle_beta   90.00
_cell.angle_gamma   90.00
#
_symmetry.space_group_name_H-M   'P 1'
#
loop_
_entity.id
_entity.type
_entity.pdbx_description
1 polymer ?
#
loop_
_entity_poly.entity_id
_entity_poly.type
_entity_poly.pdbx_seq_one_letter_code
_entity_poly.pdbx_strand_id
1 'polypeptide(L)'
;MWNLIQQIFVLLLIMLLVLVLFYILNFLLKINSNSMLSIYECGFDCVYWVHNKMNLHFFKMLLIFIIFDLELMLLVFSIKLFSHLIIILMIYMFIMFTMLMELNLLTLKWNN
;
A
#
# COMPACT_ATOMS: atom_id res chain seq x y z
N MET A 1 -12.28 -0.96 25.15
CA MET A 1 -11.07 -1.71 24.75
C MET A 1 -11.37 -3.18 24.55
N TRP A 2 -11.91 -3.89 25.54
CA TRP A 2 -12.31 -5.31 25.44
C TRP A 2 -13.28 -5.61 24.29
N ASN A 3 -14.31 -4.78 24.09
CA ASN A 3 -15.25 -4.96 22.98
C ASN A 3 -14.59 -4.82 21.59
N LEU A 4 -13.59 -3.94 21.45
CA LEU A 4 -12.83 -3.79 20.20
C LEU A 4 -11.95 -5.01 19.94
N ILE A 5 -11.31 -5.53 20.98
CA ILE A 5 -10.49 -6.76 20.90
C ILE A 5 -11.38 -7.94 20.48
N GLN A 6 -12.59 -8.04 21.05
CA GLN A 6 -13.57 -9.05 20.67
C GLN A 6 -14.01 -8.91 19.20
N GLN A 7 -14.27 -7.68 18.73
CA GLN A 7 -14.64 -7.44 17.33
C GLN A 7 -13.52 -7.82 16.35
N ILE A 8 -12.26 -7.51 16.67
CA ILE A 8 -11.10 -7.88 15.85
C ILE A 8 -10.96 -9.41 15.79
N PHE A 9 -11.14 -10.10 16.91
CA PHE A 9 -11.05 -11.57 16.96
C PHE A 9 -12.14 -12.24 16.13
N VAL A 10 -13.37 -11.71 16.18
CA VAL A 10 -14.48 -12.20 15.34
C VAL A 10 -14.17 -12.01 13.85
N LEU A 11 -13.64 -10.85 13.45
CA LEU A 11 -13.24 -10.61 12.06
C LEU A 11 -12.16 -11.59 11.59
N LEU A 12 -11.13 -11.83 12.41
CA LEU A 12 -10.07 -12.79 12.08
C LEU A 12 -10.61 -14.21 11.91
N LEU A 13 -11.53 -14.64 12.79
CA LEU A 13 -12.17 -15.95 12.68
C LEU A 13 -12.98 -16.10 11.39
N ILE A 14 -13.72 -15.07 11.00
CA ILE A 14 -14.49 -15.07 9.74
C ILE A 14 -13.55 -15.20 8.54
N MET A 15 -12.45 -14.44 8.52
CA MET A 15 -11.47 -14.52 7.42
C MET A 15 -10.82 -15.90 7.33
N LEU A 16 -10.48 -16.52 8.47
CA LEU A 16 -9.96 -17.89 8.52
C LEU A 16 -10.98 -18.91 8.04
N LEU A 17 -12.24 -18.80 8.46
CA LEU A 17 -13.31 -19.69 8.02
C LEU A 17 -13.50 -19.61 6.50
N VAL A 18 -13.50 -18.40 5.93
CA VAL A 18 -13.62 -18.19 4.48
C VAL A 18 -12.44 -18.82 3.74
N LEU A 19 -11.20 -18.63 4.23
CA LEU A 19 -10.01 -19.26 3.64
C LEU A 19 -10.07 -20.79 3.67
N VAL A 20 -10.49 -21.37 4.81
CA VAL A 20 -10.65 -22.82 4.94
C VAL A 20 -11.75 -23.33 4.02
N LEU A 21 -12.86 -22.60 3.89
CA LEU A 21 -13.95 -22.97 2.98
C LEU A 21 -13.46 -22.96 1.53
N PHE A 22 -12.75 -21.93 1.10
CA PHE A 22 -12.16 -21.85 -0.24
C PHE A 22 -11.14 -22.97 -0.48
N TYR A 23 -10.33 -23.31 0.52
CA TYR A 23 -9.38 -24.41 0.42
C TYR A 23 -10.08 -25.77 0.25
N ILE A 24 -11.10 -26.03 1.06
CA ILE A 24 -11.91 -27.26 0.97
C ILE A 24 -12.65 -27.32 -0.37
N LEU A 25 -13.24 -26.22 -0.82
CA LEU A 25 -13.90 -26.12 -2.12
C LEU A 25 -12.90 -26.40 -3.26
N ASN A 26 -11.72 -25.79 -3.23
CA ASN A 26 -10.67 -26.06 -4.22
C ASN A 26 -10.21 -27.52 -4.19
N PHE A 27 -10.13 -28.14 -3.02
CA PHE A 27 -9.78 -29.55 -2.88
C PHE A 27 -10.87 -30.46 -3.46
N LEU A 28 -12.15 -30.17 -3.18
CA LEU A 28 -13.29 -30.93 -3.70
C LEU A 28 -13.48 -30.75 -5.21
N LEU A 29 -13.23 -29.54 -5.72
CA LEU A 29 -13.34 -29.19 -7.14
C LEU A 29 -12.10 -29.59 -7.95
N LYS A 30 -11.06 -30.17 -7.33
CA LYS A 30 -9.85 -30.64 -8.01
C LYS A 30 -10.15 -31.87 -8.87
N ILE A 31 -10.82 -31.63 -9.99
CA ILE A 31 -11.04 -32.59 -11.07
C ILE A 31 -9.70 -32.74 -11.77
N ASN A 32 -9.05 -33.90 -11.56
CA ASN A 32 -7.80 -34.37 -12.15
C ASN A 32 -7.34 -33.62 -13.42
N SER A 33 -6.53 -32.58 -13.23
CA SER A 33 -5.71 -32.03 -14.31
C SER A 33 -4.40 -31.54 -13.69
N ASN A 34 -3.43 -32.45 -13.59
CA ASN A 34 -2.04 -32.15 -13.19
C ASN A 34 -1.38 -31.08 -14.10
N SER A 35 -2.00 -30.77 -15.25
CA SER A 35 -1.60 -29.74 -16.21
C SER A 35 -2.09 -28.32 -15.87
N MET A 36 -2.97 -28.12 -14.88
CA MET A 36 -3.46 -26.78 -14.50
C MET A 36 -2.66 -26.17 -13.33
N LEU A 37 -1.63 -26.86 -12.84
CA LEU A 37 -0.70 -26.37 -11.82
C LEU A 37 0.53 -25.67 -12.42
N SER A 38 0.72 -25.74 -13.74
CA SER A 38 1.70 -24.92 -14.46
C SER A 38 1.08 -23.58 -14.82
N ILE A 39 1.79 -22.51 -14.51
CA ILE A 39 1.31 -21.13 -14.47
C ILE A 39 1.00 -20.55 -15.88
N TYR A 40 1.13 -21.32 -16.97
CA TYR A 40 1.04 -20.82 -18.34
C TYR A 40 0.48 -21.84 -19.32
N GLU A 41 -0.60 -21.51 -20.02
CA GLU A 41 -1.02 -22.21 -21.24
C GLU A 41 -0.23 -21.75 -22.48
N CYS A 42 0.60 -20.69 -22.37
CA CYS A 42 1.43 -20.19 -23.47
C CYS A 42 2.88 -20.72 -23.49
N GLY A 43 3.25 -21.71 -22.67
CA GLY A 43 4.51 -22.47 -22.86
C GLY A 43 5.82 -21.68 -22.75
N PHE A 44 5.85 -20.60 -21.96
CA PHE A 44 7.09 -19.91 -21.63
C PHE A 44 7.40 -20.02 -20.14
N ASP A 45 8.52 -20.67 -19.83
CA ASP A 45 9.13 -20.59 -18.51
C ASP A 45 9.39 -19.12 -18.18
N CYS A 46 8.94 -18.68 -17.00
CA CYS A 46 9.22 -17.33 -16.53
C CYS A 46 10.72 -17.11 -16.60
N VAL A 47 11.14 -16.19 -17.47
CA VAL A 47 12.53 -15.78 -17.53
C VAL A 47 12.92 -15.30 -16.13
N TYR A 48 13.90 -15.98 -15.54
CA TYR A 48 14.36 -15.82 -14.17
C TYR A 48 15.10 -14.49 -13.99
N TRP A 49 14.45 -13.37 -14.27
CA TRP A 49 14.91 -12.03 -13.93
C TRP A 49 14.20 -11.58 -12.66
N VAL A 50 14.41 -12.32 -11.57
CA VAL A 50 14.00 -11.90 -10.22
C VAL A 50 14.71 -10.59 -9.83
N HIS A 51 15.86 -10.31 -10.46
CA HIS A 51 16.44 -8.97 -10.52
C HIS A 51 15.98 -8.21 -11.77
N ASN A 52 14.68 -7.95 -11.86
CA ASN A 52 14.24 -6.88 -12.74
C ASN A 52 14.81 -5.58 -12.20
N LYS A 53 15.53 -4.81 -13.03
CA LYS A 53 16.07 -3.51 -12.63
C LYS A 53 14.91 -2.66 -12.14
N MET A 54 14.94 -2.27 -10.86
CA MET A 54 13.89 -1.43 -10.29
C MET A 54 13.83 -0.13 -11.08
N ASN A 55 12.67 0.18 -11.67
CA ASN A 55 12.48 1.45 -12.35
C ASN A 55 12.58 2.59 -11.32
N LEU A 56 13.54 3.49 -11.52
CA LEU A 56 13.79 4.65 -10.66
C LEU A 56 12.55 5.55 -10.51
N HIS A 57 11.64 5.55 -11.49
CA HIS A 57 10.36 6.26 -11.41
C HIS A 57 9.49 5.77 -10.25
N PHE A 58 9.36 4.45 -10.04
CA PHE A 58 8.56 3.92 -8.94
C PHE A 58 9.22 4.17 -7.58
N PHE A 59 10.55 4.14 -7.53
CA PHE A 59 11.28 4.49 -6.31
C PHE A 59 11.04 5.96 -5.91
N LYS A 60 11.02 6.88 -6.87
CA LYS A 60 10.76 8.30 -6.64
C LYS A 60 9.35 8.56 -6.11
N MET A 61 8.34 7.87 -6.66
CA MET A 61 6.96 7.95 -6.16
C MET A 61 6.86 7.50 -4.70
N LEU A 62 7.56 6.43 -4.34
CA LEU A 62 7.58 5.91 -2.97
C LEU A 62 8.23 6.89 -1.99
N LEU A 63 9.34 7.54 -2.39
CA LEU A 63 9.97 8.57 -1.57
C LEU A 63 9.06 9.77 -1.33
N ILE A 64 8.39 10.27 -2.37
CA ILE A 64 7.42 11.38 -2.24
C ILE A 64 6.27 11.00 -1.29
N PHE A 65 5.75 9.77 -1.42
CA PHE A 65 4.73 9.27 -0.51
C PHE A 65 5.18 9.27 0.96
N ILE A 66 6.41 8.83 1.24
CA ILE A 66 6.96 8.83 2.61
C ILE A 66 7.09 10.25 3.17
N ILE A 67 7.57 11.20 2.36
CA ILE A 67 7.75 12.59 2.78
C ILE A 67 6.38 13.21 3.11
N PHE A 68 5.39 13.01 2.25
CA PHE A 68 4.04 13.54 2.45
C PHE A 68 3.34 12.90 3.66
N ASP A 69 3.52 11.60 3.90
CA ASP A 69 2.96 10.92 5.08
C ASP A 69 3.57 11.47 6.39
N LEU A 70 4.88 11.77 6.39
CA LEU A 70 5.55 12.39 7.53
C LEU A 70 5.04 13.82 7.78
N GLU A 71 4.84 14.62 6.74
CA GLU A 71 4.28 15.96 6.82
C GLU A 71 2.85 15.97 7.40
N LEU A 72 2.02 15.01 6.99
CA LEU A 72 0.68 14.84 7.55
C LEU A 72 0.71 14.43 9.03
N MET A 73 1.62 13.53 9.42
CA MET A 73 1.80 13.17 10.83
C MET A 73 2.18 14.37 11.68
N LEU A 74 3.05 15.26 11.18
CA LEU A 74 3.40 16.52 11.85
C LEU A 74 2.20 17.45 12.01
N LEU A 75 1.34 17.55 10.98
CA LEU A 75 0.10 18.33 11.05
C LEU A 75 -0.83 17.80 12.15
N VAL A 76 -1.12 16.49 12.15
CA VAL A 76 -2.03 15.88 13.14
C VAL A 76 -1.47 16.03 14.56
N PHE A 77 -0.17 15.84 14.74
CA PHE A 77 0.48 16.03 16.04
C PHE A 77 0.37 17.48 16.53
N SER A 78 0.63 18.46 15.66
CA SER A 78 0.58 19.87 16.02
C SER A 78 -0.84 20.34 16.42
N ILE A 79 -1.88 19.87 15.72
CA ILE A 79 -3.29 20.16 16.05
C ILE A 79 -3.65 19.62 17.44
N LYS A 80 -3.12 18.46 17.82
CA LYS A 80 -3.43 17.82 19.09
C LYS A 80 -2.69 18.43 20.27
N LEU A 81 -1.46 18.90 20.07
CA LEU A 81 -0.58 19.36 21.14
C LEU A 81 -0.68 20.87 21.41
N PHE A 82 -0.91 21.69 20.38
CA PHE A 82 -0.85 23.14 20.48
C PHE A 82 -2.20 23.81 20.25
N SER A 83 -2.56 24.77 21.10
CA SER A 83 -3.73 25.63 20.92
C SER A 83 -3.45 26.84 20.00
N HIS A 84 -2.17 27.16 19.78
CA HIS A 84 -1.79 28.35 19.03
C HIS A 84 -1.92 28.12 17.52
N LEU A 85 -2.97 28.72 16.95
CA LEU A 85 -3.29 28.72 15.51
C LEU A 85 -2.12 29.13 14.62
N ILE A 86 -1.23 30.01 15.10
CA ILE A 86 -0.08 30.51 14.34
C ILE A 86 0.90 29.38 13.99
N ILE A 87 1.14 28.43 14.91
CA ILE A 87 2.07 27.31 14.68
C ILE A 87 1.47 26.34 13.66
N ILE A 88 0.17 26.05 13.79
CA ILE A 88 -0.56 25.18 12.86
C ILE A 88 -0.56 25.79 11.45
N LEU A 89 -0.78 27.11 11.34
CA LEU A 89 -0.72 27.83 10.06
C LEU A 89 0.68 27.78 9.44
N MET A 90 1.74 27.95 10.22
CA MET A 90 3.11 27.88 9.71
C MET A 90 3.43 26.50 9.13
N ILE A 91 3.03 25.43 9.83
CA ILE A 91 3.20 24.04 9.36
C ILE A 91 2.38 23.80 8.09
N TYR A 92 1.13 24.28 8.05
CA TYR A 92 0.30 24.15 6.86
C TYR A 92 0.91 24.85 5.63
N MET A 93 1.46 26.06 5.81
CA MET A 93 2.12 26.78 4.72
C MET A 93 3.39 26.06 4.25
N PHE A 94 4.11 25.40 5.14
CA PHE A 94 5.26 24.56 4.78
C PHE A 94 4.86 23.38 3.89
N ILE A 95 3.79 22.66 4.25
CA ILE A 95 3.25 21.53 3.46
C ILE A 95 2.75 21.98 2.08
N MET A 96 2.08 23.13 2.01
CA MET A 96 1.63 23.65 0.72
C MET A 96 2.81 24.06 -0.18
N PHE A 97 3.90 24.55 0.40
CA PHE A 97 5.10 24.92 -0.33
C PHE A 97 5.84 23.69 -0.89
N THR A 98 5.98 22.62 -0.11
CA THR A 98 6.61 21.36 -0.56
C THR A 98 5.83 20.74 -1.71
N MET A 99 4.50 20.67 -1.60
CA MET A 99 3.62 20.19 -2.68
C MET A 99 3.75 21.01 -3.98
N LEU A 100 3.84 22.34 -3.86
CA LEU A 100 3.99 23.21 -5.02
C LEU A 100 5.35 23.03 -5.71
N MET A 101 6.41 22.82 -4.92
CA MET A 101 7.74 22.49 -5.46
C MET A 101 7.75 21.17 -6.23
N GLU A 102 7.11 20.13 -5.70
CA GLU A 102 7.05 18.81 -6.35
C GLU A 102 6.29 18.83 -7.69
N LEU A 103 5.22 19.62 -7.76
CA LEU A 103 4.45 19.87 -8.99
C LEU A 103 5.30 20.60 -10.04
N ASN A 104 6.02 21.65 -9.65
CA ASN A 104 6.86 22.44 -10.55
C ASN A 104 8.04 21.62 -11.11
N LEU A 105 8.61 20.73 -10.30
CA LEU A 105 9.74 19.88 -10.70
C LEU A 105 9.35 18.76 -11.68
N LEU A 106 8.06 18.68 -12.09
CA LEU A 106 7.51 17.67 -13.02
C LEU A 106 7.96 16.24 -12.68
N THR A 107 8.23 15.98 -11.40
CA THR A 107 8.81 14.73 -10.92
C THR A 107 7.92 13.53 -11.18
N LEU A 108 6.61 13.79 -11.32
CA LEU A 108 5.52 12.86 -11.53
C LEU A 108 5.19 12.64 -13.02
N LYS A 109 5.79 13.40 -13.94
CA LYS A 109 5.48 13.25 -15.36
C LYS A 109 6.10 11.95 -15.88
N TRP A 110 5.23 11.05 -16.32
CA TRP A 110 5.62 9.85 -17.02
C TRP A 110 5.91 10.21 -18.48
N ASN A 111 7.19 10.22 -18.86
CA ASN A 111 7.55 10.16 -20.27
C ASN A 111 7.56 8.68 -20.66
N ASN A 112 6.71 8.33 -21.62
CA ASN A 112 6.74 7.03 -22.29
C ASN A 112 8.10 6.79 -22.95
#